data_AF-A0AAU4RYP7-F1
#
_entry.id   AF-A0AAU4RYP7-F1
#
_cell.length_a   1.000
_cell.length_b   1.000
_cell.length_c   1.000
_cell.angle_alpha   90.00
_cell.angle_beta   90.00
_cell.angle_gamma   90.00
#
_symmetry.space_group_name_H-M   'P 1'
#
loop_
_entity.id
_entity.type
_entity.pdbx_description
1 polymer ?
#
loop_
_entity_poly.entity_id
_entity_poly.type
_entity_poly.pdbx_seq_one_letter_code
_entity_poly.pdbx_strand_id
1 'polypeptide(L)'
;MGLDLDGRGGPGAVIYIPPGHYDLLTRVVIDISFLQIKGSGHGFMSNAIRDESSTGSWIEVQPGASHIRVKNTDGHNEAFLVQRSGAPGTVGRLNGIIFQDFCLDGVSSSKPYTPGNSKIGISVQSDNDAFRFEGMGFVYLEHAMIVRGADAVGFTNNFIAECGSCISLTGASQVAKITNNYLISSWGGYSVFAENAEGNLISGNHFRRVYGDGTSTRFDDLYGLVHINGDDNAVTGNQFSFSVPAANITPSGADPTVVLVAGGARNYLATNNITSNLGVKVVLDASSTGTKVLYSAQSSQLRAHTSDYALVATP
;
A
#
# COMPACT_ATOMS: atom_id res chain seq x y z
N MET A 1 -36.67 17.66 3.91
CA MET A 1 -35.29 17.57 3.39
C MET A 1 -35.08 18.80 2.52
N GLY A 2 -34.32 19.78 2.98
CA GLY A 2 -34.05 20.99 2.21
C GLY A 2 -32.97 20.68 1.18
N LEU A 3 -33.18 21.10 -0.07
CA LEU A 3 -32.14 21.07 -1.09
C LEU A 3 -31.14 22.20 -0.77
N ASP A 4 -29.85 21.92 -0.91
CA ASP A 4 -28.80 22.94 -0.94
C ASP A 4 -29.12 23.91 -2.10
N LEU A 5 -29.52 25.14 -1.78
CA LEU A 5 -29.99 26.14 -2.75
C LEU A 5 -28.83 26.96 -3.32
N ASP A 6 -27.66 26.84 -2.70
CA ASP A 6 -26.44 27.58 -3.01
C ASP A 6 -25.49 26.77 -3.90
N GLY A 7 -25.73 25.46 -4.04
CA GLY A 7 -25.11 24.59 -5.06
C GLY A 7 -23.60 24.38 -4.86
N ARG A 8 -23.08 24.66 -3.65
CA ARG A 8 -21.64 24.69 -3.35
C ARG A 8 -21.16 23.52 -2.49
N GLY A 9 -22.00 22.52 -2.21
CA GLY A 9 -21.59 21.30 -1.51
C GLY A 9 -22.49 20.11 -1.84
N GLY A 10 -22.30 19.51 -3.02
CA GLY A 10 -23.05 18.32 -3.41
C GLY A 10 -22.85 17.18 -2.40
N PRO A 11 -23.92 16.48 -1.95
CA PRO A 11 -23.85 15.47 -0.87
C PRO A 11 -23.12 14.18 -1.26
N GLY A 12 -22.46 14.15 -2.42
CA GLY A 12 -21.86 12.95 -2.99
C GLY A 12 -22.89 11.97 -3.53
N ALA A 13 -22.45 10.72 -3.69
CA ALA A 13 -23.26 9.62 -4.18
C ALA A 13 -22.66 8.29 -3.72
N VAL A 14 -23.42 7.20 -3.90
CA VAL A 14 -22.92 5.83 -3.74
C VAL A 14 -23.04 5.09 -5.07
N ILE A 15 -21.95 4.50 -5.53
CA ILE A 15 -21.91 3.56 -6.65
C ILE A 15 -21.73 2.16 -6.06
N TYR A 16 -22.69 1.28 -6.31
CA TYR A 16 -22.64 -0.12 -5.88
C TYR A 16 -22.24 -1.04 -7.04
N ILE A 17 -21.29 -1.93 -6.78
CA ILE A 17 -20.79 -2.95 -7.70
C ILE A 17 -21.20 -4.31 -7.16
N PRO A 18 -22.26 -4.94 -7.70
CA PRO A 18 -22.64 -6.29 -7.29
C PRO A 18 -21.50 -7.31 -7.51
N PRO A 19 -21.56 -8.51 -6.90
CA PRO A 19 -20.67 -9.59 -7.28
C PRO A 19 -20.80 -9.94 -8.77
N GLY A 20 -19.67 -10.02 -9.46
CA GLY A 20 -19.60 -10.21 -10.90
C GLY A 20 -18.22 -9.88 -11.45
N HIS A 21 -17.98 -10.20 -12.73
CA HIS A 21 -16.74 -9.88 -13.43
C HIS A 21 -16.97 -8.70 -14.38
N TYR A 22 -16.32 -7.59 -14.10
CA TYR A 22 -16.47 -6.34 -14.83
C TYR A 22 -15.15 -6.00 -15.53
N ASP A 23 -15.17 -5.87 -16.86
CA ASP A 23 -14.03 -5.36 -17.58
C ASP A 23 -14.02 -3.84 -17.54
N LEU A 24 -12.98 -3.26 -16.92
CA LEU A 24 -12.72 -1.84 -16.99
C LEU A 24 -11.82 -1.56 -18.19
N LEU A 25 -12.43 -1.07 -19.27
CA LEU A 25 -11.75 -0.74 -20.52
C LEU A 25 -11.24 0.70 -20.56
N THR A 26 -11.86 1.58 -19.77
CA THR A 26 -11.56 3.01 -19.69
C THR A 26 -11.45 3.39 -18.23
N ARG A 27 -10.43 4.18 -17.87
CA ARG A 27 -10.26 4.61 -16.48
C ARG A 27 -11.46 5.42 -16.00
N VAL A 28 -11.72 5.31 -14.71
CA VAL A 28 -12.69 6.15 -14.02
C VAL A 28 -11.97 7.39 -13.50
N VAL A 29 -12.47 8.58 -13.83
CA VAL A 29 -12.00 9.84 -13.25
C VAL A 29 -12.99 10.28 -12.17
N ILE A 30 -12.50 10.52 -10.96
CA ILE A 30 -13.29 10.99 -9.83
C ILE A 30 -12.79 12.37 -9.42
N ASP A 31 -13.64 13.38 -9.57
CA ASP A 31 -13.36 14.79 -9.31
C ASP A 31 -14.34 15.43 -8.31
N ILE A 32 -15.19 14.62 -7.68
CA ILE A 32 -16.19 15.03 -6.68
C ILE A 32 -15.87 14.46 -5.30
N SER A 33 -16.24 15.21 -4.25
CA SER A 33 -16.13 14.75 -2.86
C SER A 33 -17.30 13.86 -2.46
N PHE A 34 -17.15 13.14 -1.35
CA PHE A 34 -18.21 12.32 -0.71
C PHE A 34 -18.76 11.19 -1.60
N LEU A 35 -17.99 10.78 -2.61
CA LEU A 35 -18.32 9.60 -3.42
C LEU A 35 -17.91 8.33 -2.66
N GLN A 36 -18.85 7.41 -2.50
CA GLN A 36 -18.54 6.04 -2.09
C GLN A 36 -18.67 5.11 -3.29
N ILE A 37 -17.63 4.34 -3.57
CA ILE A 37 -17.68 3.20 -4.50
C ILE A 37 -17.55 1.95 -3.66
N LYS A 38 -18.59 1.12 -3.66
CA LYS A 38 -18.62 -0.08 -2.82
C LYS A 38 -19.04 -1.34 -3.56
N GLY A 39 -18.49 -2.47 -3.13
CA GLY A 39 -18.90 -3.80 -3.56
C GLY A 39 -19.49 -4.65 -2.43
N SER A 40 -19.33 -5.96 -2.59
CA SER A 40 -19.79 -7.00 -1.66
C SER A 40 -18.73 -8.09 -1.43
N GLY A 41 -17.45 -7.74 -1.51
CA GLY A 41 -16.33 -8.59 -1.09
C GLY A 41 -15.02 -8.28 -1.82
N HIS A 42 -13.91 -8.49 -1.11
CA HIS A 42 -12.55 -8.28 -1.61
C HIS A 42 -12.11 -9.32 -2.66
N GLY A 43 -12.73 -10.50 -2.69
CA GLY A 43 -12.62 -11.42 -3.82
C GLY A 43 -11.21 -11.92 -4.20
N PHE A 44 -10.23 -11.86 -3.28
CA PHE A 44 -8.85 -12.22 -3.59
C PHE A 44 -8.72 -13.71 -3.92
N MET A 45 -7.97 -14.00 -4.98
CA MET A 45 -7.48 -15.32 -5.34
C MET A 45 -6.02 -15.17 -5.79
N SER A 46 -5.16 -16.12 -5.44
CA SER A 46 -3.76 -16.07 -5.85
C SER A 46 -3.63 -16.34 -7.34
N ASN A 47 -3.36 -15.28 -8.11
CA ASN A 47 -3.07 -15.37 -9.53
C ASN A 47 -1.64 -15.92 -9.73
N ALA A 48 -0.71 -15.63 -8.81
CA ALA A 48 0.64 -16.17 -8.85
C ALA A 48 0.65 -17.70 -8.82
N ILE A 49 -0.06 -18.32 -7.88
CA ILE A 49 -0.17 -19.78 -7.79
C ILE A 49 -0.89 -20.34 -9.02
N ARG A 50 -1.98 -19.69 -9.45
CA ARG A 50 -2.74 -20.10 -10.64
C ARG A 50 -1.84 -20.18 -11.87
N ASP A 51 -1.05 -19.15 -12.12
CA ASP A 51 -0.24 -19.02 -13.33
C ASP A 51 0.92 -20.04 -13.37
N GLU A 52 1.34 -20.55 -12.21
CA GLU A 52 2.37 -21.59 -12.07
C GLU A 52 1.79 -23.01 -11.96
N SER A 53 0.46 -23.15 -11.92
CA SER A 53 -0.24 -24.42 -11.72
C SER A 53 -0.87 -24.98 -13.00
N SER A 54 -1.08 -26.29 -13.04
CA SER A 54 -2.00 -26.91 -14.00
C SER A 54 -3.43 -26.74 -13.50
N THR A 55 -4.19 -25.83 -14.11
CA THR A 55 -5.50 -25.38 -13.62
C THR A 55 -6.69 -26.05 -14.31
N GLY A 56 -6.47 -27.04 -15.18
CA GLY A 56 -7.53 -27.66 -16.00
C GLY A 56 -8.63 -28.39 -15.21
N SER A 57 -8.39 -28.74 -13.95
CA SER A 57 -9.36 -29.34 -13.04
C SER A 57 -9.86 -28.39 -11.93
N TRP A 58 -9.43 -27.13 -11.94
CA TRP A 58 -9.86 -26.16 -10.95
C TRP A 58 -11.32 -25.77 -11.20
N ILE A 59 -12.06 -25.55 -10.11
CA ILE A 59 -13.45 -25.07 -10.17
C ILE A 59 -13.45 -23.57 -10.50
N GLU A 60 -12.60 -22.81 -9.80
CA GLU A 60 -12.44 -21.36 -9.98
C GLU A 60 -11.01 -21.06 -10.42
N VAL A 61 -10.85 -20.12 -11.36
CA VAL A 61 -9.55 -19.76 -11.97
C VAL A 61 -9.30 -18.26 -12.00
N GLN A 62 -10.10 -17.46 -11.30
CA GLN A 62 -9.92 -16.02 -11.25
C GLN A 62 -10.46 -15.44 -9.93
N PRO A 63 -10.00 -14.24 -9.54
CA PRO A 63 -10.59 -13.49 -8.44
C PRO A 63 -12.11 -13.33 -8.57
N GLY A 64 -12.81 -13.12 -7.46
CA GLY A 64 -14.28 -13.16 -7.38
C GLY A 64 -14.90 -11.95 -6.67
N ALA A 65 -16.09 -12.15 -6.10
CA ALA A 65 -16.90 -11.10 -5.49
C ALA A 65 -17.15 -9.93 -6.48
N SER A 66 -17.04 -8.68 -6.05
CA SER A 66 -17.18 -7.50 -6.89
C SER A 66 -15.88 -7.26 -7.67
N HIS A 67 -15.66 -8.04 -8.74
CA HIS A 67 -14.37 -8.16 -9.41
C HIS A 67 -14.26 -7.23 -10.63
N ILE A 68 -13.44 -6.18 -10.48
CA ILE A 68 -13.04 -5.31 -11.59
C ILE A 68 -11.71 -5.78 -12.17
N ARG A 69 -11.73 -6.12 -13.45
CA ARG A 69 -10.58 -6.49 -14.27
C ARG A 69 -10.07 -5.24 -14.97
N VAL A 70 -8.92 -4.73 -14.53
CA VAL A 70 -8.29 -3.52 -15.05
C VAL A 70 -7.66 -3.83 -16.39
N LYS A 71 -8.41 -3.69 -17.49
CA LYS A 71 -7.90 -3.94 -18.84
C LYS A 71 -7.29 -2.71 -19.47
N ASN A 72 -7.88 -1.53 -19.24
CA ASN A 72 -7.42 -0.21 -19.69
C ASN A 72 -6.89 -0.19 -21.13
N THR A 73 -7.81 -0.32 -22.07
CA THR A 73 -7.50 -0.22 -23.51
C THR A 73 -7.49 1.24 -24.00
N ASP A 74 -7.64 2.20 -23.09
CA ASP A 74 -7.70 3.65 -23.35
C ASP A 74 -6.32 4.34 -23.28
N GLY A 75 -5.24 3.59 -23.04
CA GLY A 75 -3.88 4.12 -22.95
C GLY A 75 -3.53 4.71 -21.58
N HIS A 76 -4.38 4.51 -20.58
CA HIS A 76 -4.11 4.91 -19.20
C HIS A 76 -3.79 3.72 -18.31
N ASN A 77 -3.05 3.95 -17.23
CA ASN A 77 -2.59 2.88 -16.35
C ASN A 77 -3.51 2.67 -15.15
N GLU A 78 -4.23 3.71 -14.74
CA GLU A 78 -5.07 3.70 -13.54
C GLU A 78 -6.44 3.08 -13.80
N ALA A 79 -6.94 2.23 -12.91
CA ALA A 79 -8.37 1.89 -12.90
C ALA A 79 -9.19 3.10 -12.44
N PHE A 80 -8.79 3.70 -11.32
CA PHE A 80 -9.38 4.91 -10.77
C PHE A 80 -8.33 6.01 -10.64
N LEU A 81 -8.54 7.13 -11.34
CA LEU A 81 -7.83 8.38 -11.13
C LEU A 81 -8.72 9.31 -10.31
N VAL A 82 -8.24 9.73 -9.14
CA VAL A 82 -8.90 10.73 -8.30
C VAL A 82 -8.14 12.04 -8.40
N GLN A 83 -8.76 13.03 -9.04
CA GLN A 83 -8.14 14.32 -9.29
C GLN A 83 -9.20 15.39 -9.51
N ARG A 84 -8.97 16.58 -8.93
CA ARG A 84 -9.72 17.80 -9.24
C ARG A 84 -8.77 18.90 -9.70
N SER A 85 -9.13 19.55 -10.80
CA SER A 85 -8.39 20.68 -11.35
C SER A 85 -8.47 21.91 -10.45
N GLY A 86 -7.37 22.65 -10.33
CA GLY A 86 -7.26 23.86 -9.51
C GLY A 86 -6.43 23.64 -8.25
N ALA A 87 -5.87 24.73 -7.71
CA ALA A 87 -5.08 24.67 -6.48
C ALA A 87 -5.99 24.40 -5.27
N PRO A 88 -5.56 23.59 -4.28
CA PRO A 88 -6.37 23.23 -3.12
C PRO A 88 -6.80 24.46 -2.30
N GLY A 89 -5.99 25.51 -2.25
CA GLY A 89 -6.37 26.78 -1.60
C GLY A 89 -7.47 27.57 -2.34
N THR A 90 -7.77 27.23 -3.59
CA THR A 90 -8.81 27.88 -4.42
C THR A 90 -10.06 27.02 -4.52
N VAL A 91 -9.90 25.71 -4.82
CA VAL A 91 -11.03 24.80 -5.07
C VAL A 91 -11.31 23.85 -3.92
N GLY A 92 -10.58 23.97 -2.82
CA GLY A 92 -10.59 23.02 -1.71
C GLY A 92 -9.88 21.70 -2.06
N ARG A 93 -9.66 20.86 -1.05
CA ARG A 93 -9.24 19.47 -1.21
C ARG A 93 -10.43 18.58 -1.56
N LEU A 94 -10.19 17.43 -2.19
CA LEU A 94 -11.23 16.39 -2.29
C LEU A 94 -11.41 15.75 -0.91
N ASN A 95 -12.66 15.57 -0.48
CA ASN A 95 -12.96 15.10 0.88
C ASN A 95 -13.80 13.84 0.89
N GLY A 96 -13.57 12.96 1.87
CA GLY A 96 -14.50 11.89 2.26
C GLY A 96 -14.85 10.90 1.15
N ILE A 97 -13.94 10.65 0.21
CA ILE A 97 -14.13 9.60 -0.81
C ILE A 97 -13.83 8.24 -0.16
N ILE A 98 -14.70 7.27 -0.43
CA ILE A 98 -14.63 5.92 0.16
C ILE A 98 -14.58 4.88 -0.94
N PHE A 99 -13.57 4.02 -0.92
CA PHE A 99 -13.52 2.78 -1.69
C PHE A 99 -13.68 1.60 -0.74
N GLN A 100 -14.68 0.75 -0.99
CA GLN A 100 -15.06 -0.27 -0.02
C GLN A 100 -15.45 -1.63 -0.61
N ASP A 101 -14.92 -2.72 -0.07
CA ASP A 101 -15.42 -4.09 -0.27
C ASP A 101 -15.51 -4.53 -1.76
N PHE A 102 -14.55 -4.18 -2.61
CA PHE A 102 -14.46 -4.72 -3.97
C PHE A 102 -13.03 -5.09 -4.38
N CYS A 103 -12.90 -5.81 -5.49
CA CYS A 103 -11.64 -6.37 -5.98
C CYS A 103 -11.14 -5.62 -7.23
N LEU A 104 -9.86 -5.28 -7.25
CA LEU A 104 -9.13 -4.78 -8.41
C LEU A 104 -8.05 -5.77 -8.84
N ASP A 105 -8.22 -6.36 -10.02
CA ASP A 105 -7.29 -7.31 -10.64
C ASP A 105 -6.65 -6.71 -11.89
N GLY A 106 -5.33 -6.72 -11.98
CA GLY A 106 -4.59 -6.27 -13.16
C GLY A 106 -4.71 -7.18 -14.39
N VAL A 107 -5.18 -8.43 -14.27
CA VAL A 107 -5.45 -9.42 -15.35
C VAL A 107 -4.35 -9.58 -16.41
N SER A 108 -3.11 -9.26 -16.07
CA SER A 108 -1.99 -9.19 -17.03
C SER A 108 -1.25 -10.51 -17.13
N SER A 109 -0.85 -10.90 -18.35
CA SER A 109 0.08 -12.02 -18.57
C SER A 109 1.51 -11.66 -18.11
N SER A 110 1.88 -10.39 -18.19
CA SER A 110 3.08 -9.86 -17.56
C SER A 110 2.84 -9.71 -16.07
N LYS A 111 3.75 -10.24 -15.27
CA LYS A 111 3.74 -10.07 -13.82
C LYS A 111 3.88 -8.58 -13.46
N PRO A 112 3.31 -8.11 -12.35
CA PRO A 112 3.23 -6.68 -12.01
C PRO A 112 4.55 -5.97 -11.63
N TYR A 113 5.72 -6.54 -11.87
CA TYR A 113 7.01 -6.02 -11.36
C TYR A 113 7.77 -5.27 -12.44
N THR A 114 8.13 -4.01 -12.18
CA THR A 114 8.76 -3.10 -13.15
C THR A 114 9.86 -3.82 -13.97
N PRO A 115 9.79 -3.81 -15.31
CA PRO A 115 8.91 -2.97 -16.16
C PRO A 115 7.41 -3.32 -16.13
N GLY A 116 7.06 -4.43 -15.48
CA GLY A 116 5.75 -4.70 -14.92
C GLY A 116 4.62 -4.72 -15.93
N ASN A 117 3.41 -4.65 -15.43
CA ASN A 117 2.24 -4.38 -16.27
C ASN A 117 1.85 -2.90 -16.25
N SER A 118 2.56 -2.06 -15.48
CA SER A 118 2.31 -0.64 -15.29
C SER A 118 0.93 -0.27 -14.75
N LYS A 119 0.09 -1.25 -14.41
CA LYS A 119 -1.29 -1.01 -13.99
C LYS A 119 -1.34 -0.51 -12.56
N ILE A 120 -2.19 0.47 -12.34
CA ILE A 120 -2.43 1.11 -11.06
C ILE A 120 -3.89 0.86 -10.68
N GLY A 121 -4.14 0.36 -9.46
CA GLY A 121 -5.50 0.21 -8.96
C GLY A 121 -6.16 1.56 -8.74
N ILE A 122 -5.71 2.29 -7.72
CA ILE A 122 -6.21 3.63 -7.40
C ILE A 122 -5.06 4.63 -7.33
N SER A 123 -5.21 5.76 -8.02
CA SER A 123 -4.25 6.85 -8.07
C SER A 123 -4.93 8.15 -7.65
N VAL A 124 -4.63 8.66 -6.46
CA VAL A 124 -5.10 9.97 -5.98
C VAL A 124 -3.99 10.99 -6.21
N GLN A 125 -4.25 11.99 -7.04
CA GLN A 125 -3.26 12.96 -7.50
C GLN A 125 -3.48 14.39 -6.98
N SER A 126 -4.66 14.65 -6.38
CA SER A 126 -4.97 15.89 -5.67
C SER A 126 -4.82 15.72 -4.15
N ASP A 127 -4.45 16.82 -3.48
CA ASP A 127 -4.50 16.88 -2.02
C ASP A 127 -5.91 16.53 -1.53
N ASN A 128 -5.97 15.66 -0.53
CA ASN A 128 -7.19 15.02 -0.09
C ASN A 128 -7.29 14.99 1.44
N ASP A 129 -8.53 14.83 1.92
CA ASP A 129 -8.86 14.83 3.35
C ASP A 129 -9.88 13.74 3.66
N ALA A 130 -9.65 13.00 4.75
CA ALA A 130 -10.56 12.00 5.31
C ALA A 130 -11.00 10.90 4.31
N PHE A 131 -10.12 10.52 3.38
CA PHE A 131 -10.36 9.39 2.47
C PHE A 131 -10.33 8.06 3.21
N ARG A 132 -11.09 7.08 2.70
CA ARG A 132 -11.17 5.73 3.29
C ARG A 132 -11.02 4.65 2.23
N PHE A 133 -10.18 3.67 2.53
CA PHE A 133 -9.97 2.46 1.73
C PHE A 133 -10.19 1.25 2.65
N GLU A 134 -11.32 0.57 2.48
CA GLU A 134 -11.84 -0.37 3.47
C GLU A 134 -12.23 -1.71 2.86
N GLY A 135 -11.73 -2.83 3.41
CA GLY A 135 -12.19 -4.15 2.98
C GLY A 135 -11.87 -4.50 1.52
N MET A 136 -10.94 -3.79 0.89
CA MET A 136 -10.63 -3.93 -0.53
C MET A 136 -9.76 -5.14 -0.82
N GLY A 137 -9.88 -5.68 -2.03
CA GLY A 137 -8.95 -6.67 -2.59
C GLY A 137 -8.16 -6.09 -3.74
N PHE A 138 -6.84 -6.28 -3.72
CA PHE A 138 -5.96 -5.88 -4.80
C PHE A 138 -5.05 -7.04 -5.17
N VAL A 139 -4.97 -7.32 -6.47
CA VAL A 139 -4.18 -8.42 -7.01
C VAL A 139 -3.61 -8.05 -8.37
N TYR A 140 -2.38 -8.47 -8.62
CA TYR A 140 -1.76 -8.38 -9.94
C TYR A 140 -1.58 -6.97 -10.52
N LEU A 141 -1.45 -5.94 -9.68
CA LEU A 141 -1.22 -4.55 -10.07
C LEU A 141 0.23 -4.13 -9.78
N GLU A 142 0.84 -3.32 -10.63
CA GLU A 142 2.17 -2.76 -10.31
C GLU A 142 2.10 -1.85 -9.09
N HIS A 143 1.05 -1.03 -9.00
CA HIS A 143 0.73 -0.26 -7.80
C HIS A 143 -0.73 -0.50 -7.40
N ALA A 144 -0.98 -1.02 -6.20
CA ALA A 144 -2.35 -1.14 -5.72
C ALA A 144 -2.94 0.26 -5.44
N MET A 145 -2.27 1.07 -4.62
CA MET A 145 -2.72 2.42 -4.28
C MET A 145 -1.57 3.42 -4.21
N ILE A 146 -1.75 4.56 -4.88
CA ILE A 146 -0.92 5.76 -4.74
C ILE A 146 -1.82 6.88 -4.25
N VAL A 147 -1.48 7.51 -3.13
CA VAL A 147 -2.23 8.61 -2.53
C VAL A 147 -1.32 9.79 -2.26
N ARG A 148 -1.41 10.81 -3.09
CA ARG A 148 -0.63 12.04 -2.99
C ARG A 148 -1.28 13.06 -2.07
N GLY A 149 -0.51 13.69 -1.19
CA GLY A 149 -0.98 14.83 -0.37
C GLY A 149 -2.13 14.46 0.57
N ALA A 150 -1.93 13.40 1.35
CA ALA A 150 -2.99 12.78 2.14
C ALA A 150 -3.12 13.38 3.55
N ASP A 151 -4.31 13.83 3.92
CA ASP A 151 -4.65 14.29 5.27
C ASP A 151 -5.70 13.37 5.88
N ALA A 152 -5.45 12.86 7.08
CA ALA A 152 -6.38 12.03 7.84
C ALA A 152 -6.95 10.81 7.08
N VAL A 153 -6.20 10.27 6.12
CA VAL A 153 -6.60 9.11 5.30
C VAL A 153 -6.58 7.81 6.13
N GLY A 154 -7.52 6.90 5.86
CA GLY A 154 -7.59 5.58 6.51
C GLY A 154 -7.54 4.43 5.52
N PHE A 155 -6.68 3.44 5.80
CA PHE A 155 -6.59 2.17 5.11
C PHE A 155 -6.83 1.06 6.13
N THR A 156 -7.93 0.32 6.00
CA THR A 156 -8.22 -0.76 6.93
C THR A 156 -8.89 -1.98 6.34
N ASN A 157 -8.57 -3.14 6.89
CA ASN A 157 -9.15 -4.43 6.49
C ASN A 157 -8.94 -4.78 5.01
N ASN A 158 -7.91 -4.22 4.37
CA ASN A 158 -7.62 -4.51 2.97
C ASN A 158 -6.76 -5.77 2.85
N PHE A 159 -6.97 -6.51 1.76
CA PHE A 159 -6.12 -7.61 1.33
C PHE A 159 -5.37 -7.20 0.06
N ILE A 160 -4.10 -6.82 0.21
CA ILE A 160 -3.25 -6.34 -0.88
C ILE A 160 -2.12 -7.33 -1.06
N ALA A 161 -2.16 -8.09 -2.14
CA ALA A 161 -1.19 -9.14 -2.39
C ALA A 161 -0.86 -9.25 -3.87
N GLU A 162 0.32 -9.82 -4.18
CA GLU A 162 0.77 -10.04 -5.57
C GLU A 162 0.79 -8.75 -6.40
N CYS A 163 0.98 -7.62 -5.73
CA CYS A 163 1.19 -6.33 -6.35
C CYS A 163 2.67 -5.95 -6.27
N GLY A 164 3.14 -5.05 -7.14
CA GLY A 164 4.50 -4.51 -7.07
C GLY A 164 4.70 -3.66 -5.81
N SER A 165 3.71 -2.84 -5.46
CA SER A 165 3.64 -2.07 -4.22
C SER A 165 2.21 -2.01 -3.70
N CYS A 166 2.04 -1.92 -2.37
CA CYS A 166 0.71 -1.89 -1.76
C CYS A 166 0.17 -0.46 -1.59
N ILE A 167 0.75 0.31 -0.66
CA ILE A 167 0.28 1.66 -0.31
C ILE A 167 1.46 2.64 -0.43
N SER A 168 1.31 3.63 -1.30
CA SER A 168 2.30 4.71 -1.47
C SER A 168 1.67 6.06 -1.08
N LEU A 169 2.12 6.64 0.03
CA LEU A 169 1.78 8.00 0.44
C LEU A 169 2.86 8.96 -0.10
N THR A 170 2.54 9.71 -1.15
CA THR A 170 3.49 10.55 -1.89
C THR A 170 3.22 12.04 -1.73
N GLY A 171 4.19 12.89 -2.06
CA GLY A 171 4.12 14.34 -1.90
C GLY A 171 4.22 14.78 -0.45
N ALA A 172 3.24 14.42 0.37
CA ALA A 172 3.21 14.56 1.83
C ALA A 172 2.06 13.72 2.40
N SER A 173 2.14 13.36 3.67
CA SER A 173 1.02 12.77 4.40
C SER A 173 1.01 13.19 5.86
N GLN A 174 -0.18 13.38 6.43
CA GLN A 174 -0.31 13.64 7.85
C GLN A 174 -1.50 12.88 8.46
N VAL A 175 -1.33 12.40 9.69
CA VAL A 175 -2.39 11.74 10.47
C VAL A 175 -3.02 10.54 9.73
N ALA A 176 -2.28 9.91 8.82
CA ALA A 176 -2.74 8.74 8.09
C ALA A 176 -2.81 7.53 9.03
N LYS A 177 -3.78 6.63 8.80
CA LYS A 177 -3.91 5.36 9.52
C LYS A 177 -3.85 4.20 8.54
N ILE A 178 -2.83 3.36 8.67
CA ILE A 178 -2.69 2.10 7.94
C ILE A 178 -2.81 0.98 8.98
N THR A 179 -4.00 0.39 9.10
CA THR A 179 -4.30 -0.54 10.21
C THR A 179 -5.10 -1.76 9.80
N ASN A 180 -4.81 -2.93 10.37
CA ASN A 180 -5.56 -4.16 10.11
C ASN A 180 -5.55 -4.57 8.62
N ASN A 181 -4.40 -4.48 7.94
CA ASN A 181 -4.29 -4.89 6.53
C ASN A 181 -3.41 -6.14 6.37
N TYR A 182 -3.70 -6.95 5.34
CA TYR A 182 -2.78 -7.94 4.80
C TYR A 182 -1.99 -7.32 3.65
N LEU A 183 -0.68 -7.21 3.82
CA LEU A 183 0.22 -6.51 2.90
C LEU A 183 1.33 -7.46 2.45
N ILE A 184 1.11 -8.13 1.33
CA ILE A 184 1.91 -9.26 0.88
C ILE A 184 2.63 -8.91 -0.42
N SER A 185 3.94 -8.72 -0.34
CA SER A 185 4.82 -8.55 -1.50
C SER A 185 5.59 -9.83 -1.76
N SER A 186 5.86 -10.11 -3.03
CA SER A 186 6.66 -11.26 -3.45
C SER A 186 8.06 -10.86 -3.98
N TRP A 187 8.46 -9.59 -3.84
CA TRP A 187 9.63 -8.98 -4.52
C TRP A 187 10.27 -7.89 -3.67
N GLY A 188 11.52 -7.55 -3.98
CA GLY A 188 12.24 -6.43 -3.36
C GLY A 188 11.54 -5.10 -3.61
N GLY A 189 11.48 -4.26 -2.58
CA GLY A 189 10.74 -3.00 -2.55
C GLY A 189 9.97 -2.83 -1.24
N TYR A 190 8.87 -2.09 -1.31
CA TYR A 190 8.04 -1.75 -0.16
C TYR A 190 6.61 -2.27 -0.28
N SER A 191 6.01 -2.58 0.87
CA SER A 191 4.56 -2.70 1.01
C SER A 191 3.96 -1.33 1.33
N VAL A 192 4.57 -0.57 2.24
CA VAL A 192 4.14 0.78 2.61
C VAL A 192 5.29 1.75 2.40
N PHE A 193 5.03 2.82 1.67
CA PHE A 193 5.93 3.96 1.49
C PHE A 193 5.24 5.24 1.96
N ALA A 194 5.98 6.09 2.69
CA ALA A 194 5.52 7.42 3.06
C ALA A 194 6.69 8.42 3.03
N GLU A 195 6.53 9.50 2.27
CA GLU A 195 7.47 10.63 2.21
C GLU A 195 6.83 11.92 2.73
N ASN A 196 7.66 12.80 3.30
CA ASN A 196 7.23 14.03 3.96
C ASN A 196 6.05 13.73 4.91
N ALA A 197 6.21 12.66 5.69
CA ALA A 197 5.17 12.04 6.49
C ALA A 197 5.18 12.58 7.92
N GLU A 198 4.04 12.99 8.46
CA GLU A 198 3.94 13.52 9.83
C GLU A 198 2.83 12.82 10.63
N GLY A 199 3.19 12.20 11.75
CA GLY A 199 2.19 11.66 12.68
C GLY A 199 1.35 10.51 12.12
N ASN A 200 1.85 9.77 11.12
CA ASN A 200 1.14 8.61 10.58
C ASN A 200 1.20 7.42 11.55
N LEU A 201 0.15 6.61 11.57
CA LEU A 201 0.06 5.38 12.37
C LEU A 201 -0.03 4.15 11.45
N ILE A 202 1.00 3.30 11.50
CA ILE A 202 1.07 2.01 10.81
C ILE A 202 1.01 0.92 11.88
N SER A 203 -0.17 0.35 12.12
CA SER A 203 -0.38 -0.51 13.29
C SER A 203 -1.27 -1.71 13.06
N GLY A 204 -0.91 -2.85 13.65
CA GLY A 204 -1.74 -4.07 13.59
C GLY A 204 -1.90 -4.63 12.18
N ASN A 205 -0.89 -4.48 11.31
CA ASN A 205 -0.89 -5.06 9.97
C ASN A 205 -0.09 -6.35 9.91
N HIS A 206 -0.40 -7.20 8.93
CA HIS A 206 0.38 -8.38 8.57
C HIS A 206 1.18 -8.08 7.29
N PHE A 207 2.48 -7.83 7.46
CA PHE A 207 3.43 -7.71 6.38
C PHE A 207 4.03 -9.06 6.04
N ARG A 208 4.01 -9.43 4.77
CA ARG A 208 4.70 -10.62 4.28
C ARG A 208 5.54 -10.31 3.05
N ARG A 209 6.80 -10.73 3.10
CA ARG A 209 7.71 -10.80 1.97
C ARG A 209 8.08 -12.25 1.72
N VAL A 210 7.64 -12.80 0.59
CA VAL A 210 7.97 -14.17 0.15
C VAL A 210 8.70 -14.11 -1.19
N TYR A 211 9.50 -15.10 -1.55
CA TYR A 211 10.06 -15.14 -2.90
C TYR A 211 8.98 -15.46 -3.94
N GLY A 212 8.85 -14.63 -4.97
CA GLY A 212 8.14 -14.94 -6.21
C GLY A 212 9.09 -15.09 -7.40
N ASP A 213 8.54 -15.52 -8.54
CA ASP A 213 9.22 -15.93 -9.78
C ASP A 213 9.89 -14.81 -10.61
N GLY A 214 10.45 -13.76 -10.00
CA GLY A 214 10.81 -12.52 -10.69
C GLY A 214 11.71 -11.57 -9.91
N THR A 215 12.27 -10.60 -10.62
CA THR A 215 13.17 -9.57 -10.07
C THR A 215 12.51 -8.19 -10.14
N SER A 216 12.56 -7.43 -9.05
CA SER A 216 12.24 -6.00 -9.10
C SER A 216 13.46 -5.28 -9.64
N THR A 217 13.31 -4.54 -10.73
CA THR A 217 14.40 -3.71 -11.29
C THR A 217 14.41 -2.29 -10.71
N ARG A 218 13.36 -1.91 -9.97
CA ARG A 218 13.16 -0.55 -9.47
C ARG A 218 13.61 -0.38 -8.02
N PHE A 219 13.30 -1.35 -7.17
CA PHE A 219 13.63 -1.33 -5.74
C PHE A 219 14.17 -2.69 -5.31
N ASP A 220 14.98 -2.69 -4.27
CA ASP A 220 15.64 -3.88 -3.75
C ASP A 220 15.13 -4.23 -2.33
N ASP A 221 15.66 -5.29 -1.73
CA ASP A 221 15.27 -5.72 -0.39
C ASP A 221 15.86 -4.82 0.73
N LEU A 222 16.68 -3.80 0.40
CA LEU A 222 17.13 -2.79 1.35
C LEU A 222 16.13 -1.63 1.48
N TYR A 223 15.19 -1.51 0.55
CA TYR A 223 14.24 -0.40 0.53
C TYR A 223 13.24 -0.43 1.69
N GLY A 224 13.06 -1.58 2.35
CA GLY A 224 12.19 -1.75 3.51
C GLY A 224 10.74 -2.07 3.14
N LEU A 225 10.16 -3.10 3.76
CA LEU A 225 8.71 -3.38 3.61
C LEU A 225 7.86 -2.19 4.10
N VAL A 226 8.33 -1.49 5.12
CA VAL A 226 7.86 -0.17 5.52
C VAL A 226 9.00 0.82 5.33
N HIS A 227 8.78 1.80 4.46
CA HIS A 227 9.73 2.88 4.16
C HIS A 227 9.12 4.21 4.61
N ILE A 228 9.77 4.90 5.56
CA ILE A 228 9.30 6.17 6.11
C ILE A 228 10.39 7.23 5.97
N ASN A 229 10.01 8.38 5.42
CA ASN A 229 10.79 9.61 5.47
C ASN A 229 9.90 10.74 6.02
N GLY A 230 10.13 11.12 7.28
CA GLY A 230 9.34 12.15 7.95
C GLY A 230 9.32 12.01 9.47
N ASP A 231 8.49 12.80 10.11
CA ASP A 231 8.52 13.07 11.55
C ASP A 231 7.34 12.41 12.30
N ASP A 232 7.58 12.04 13.56
CA ASP A 232 6.55 11.63 14.52
C ASP A 232 5.66 10.45 14.07
N ASN A 233 6.12 9.64 13.10
CA ASN A 233 5.36 8.48 12.63
C ASN A 233 5.50 7.30 13.59
N ALA A 234 4.45 6.50 13.71
CA ALA A 234 4.40 5.32 14.56
C ALA A 234 4.25 4.04 13.73
N VAL A 235 5.16 3.08 13.93
CA VAL A 235 5.07 1.72 13.41
C VAL A 235 4.93 0.76 14.58
N THR A 236 3.72 0.31 14.88
CA THR A 236 3.45 -0.37 16.16
C THR A 236 2.65 -1.65 16.03
N GLY A 237 3.01 -2.70 16.78
CA GLY A 237 2.16 -3.88 16.90
C GLY A 237 1.90 -4.61 15.57
N ASN A 238 2.84 -4.55 14.62
CA ASN A 238 2.71 -5.24 13.34
C ASN A 238 3.38 -6.62 13.38
N GLN A 239 2.91 -7.53 12.53
CA GLN A 239 3.54 -8.82 12.26
C GLN A 239 4.31 -8.71 10.94
N PHE A 240 5.62 -8.91 10.97
CA PHE A 240 6.48 -9.02 9.79
C PHE A 240 6.86 -10.48 9.58
N SER A 241 6.63 -10.99 8.37
CA SER A 241 7.03 -12.34 7.95
C SER A 241 7.91 -12.25 6.71
N PHE A 242 9.18 -12.62 6.83
CA PHE A 242 10.15 -12.56 5.74
C PHE A 242 10.64 -13.97 5.40
N SER A 243 10.44 -14.41 4.15
CA SER A 243 10.74 -15.77 3.71
C SER A 243 11.22 -15.77 2.27
N VAL A 244 12.50 -15.45 2.07
CA VAL A 244 13.14 -15.39 0.75
C VAL A 244 14.43 -16.21 0.80
N PRO A 245 14.74 -17.08 -0.17
CA PRO A 245 16.03 -17.76 -0.22
C PRO A 245 17.18 -16.74 -0.30
N ALA A 246 18.29 -17.00 0.40
CA ALA A 246 19.43 -16.07 0.46
C ALA A 246 19.98 -15.68 -0.93
N ALA A 247 19.97 -16.63 -1.87
CA ALA A 247 20.42 -16.39 -3.25
C ALA A 247 19.52 -15.43 -4.04
N ASN A 248 18.30 -15.18 -3.56
CA ASN A 248 17.31 -14.33 -4.22
C ASN A 248 17.14 -12.97 -3.54
N ILE A 249 17.98 -12.65 -2.55
CA ILE A 249 18.04 -11.30 -2.00
C ILE A 249 18.67 -10.37 -3.03
N THR A 250 18.07 -9.19 -3.19
CA THR A 250 18.60 -8.11 -4.02
C THR A 250 18.95 -6.92 -3.11
N PRO A 251 20.16 -6.33 -3.21
CA PRO A 251 21.32 -6.85 -3.92
C PRO A 251 21.86 -8.14 -3.27
N SER A 252 22.54 -8.96 -4.06
CA SER A 252 23.04 -10.27 -3.59
C SER A 252 23.96 -10.12 -2.37
N GLY A 253 23.74 -10.97 -1.35
CA GLY A 253 24.52 -11.00 -0.12
C GLY A 253 24.16 -9.93 0.92
N ALA A 254 23.18 -9.07 0.63
CA ALA A 254 22.72 -8.09 1.60
C ALA A 254 21.83 -8.70 2.71
N ASP A 255 21.81 -8.05 3.87
CA ASP A 255 20.79 -8.30 4.89
C ASP A 255 19.52 -7.48 4.53
N PRO A 256 18.36 -8.12 4.29
CA PRO A 256 17.13 -7.41 3.92
C PRO A 256 16.62 -6.49 5.02
N THR A 257 15.92 -5.44 4.64
CA THR A 257 15.32 -4.46 5.56
C THR A 257 13.81 -4.69 5.68
N VAL A 258 13.30 -4.79 6.90
CA VAL A 258 11.84 -4.88 7.16
C VAL A 258 11.23 -3.51 7.39
N VAL A 259 11.94 -2.62 8.10
CA VAL A 259 11.54 -1.24 8.34
C VAL A 259 12.74 -0.35 8.10
N LEU A 260 12.59 0.64 7.22
CA LEU A 260 13.57 1.69 6.96
C LEU A 260 12.97 3.03 7.39
N VAL A 261 13.64 3.68 8.35
CA VAL A 261 13.46 5.11 8.64
C VAL A 261 14.54 5.85 7.85
N ALA A 262 14.20 6.27 6.64
CA ALA A 262 15.11 6.95 5.71
C ALA A 262 15.47 8.37 6.16
N GLY A 263 14.61 8.99 6.99
CA GLY A 263 14.86 10.34 7.50
C GLY A 263 13.75 10.82 8.42
N GLY A 264 13.98 11.99 9.01
CA GLY A 264 13.04 12.67 9.90
C GLY A 264 13.23 12.32 11.38
N ALA A 265 12.41 12.94 12.22
CA ALA A 265 12.61 13.03 13.66
C ALA A 265 11.54 12.27 14.44
N ARG A 266 11.92 11.72 15.60
CA ARG A 266 11.01 11.21 16.64
C ARG A 266 10.06 10.10 16.20
N ASN A 267 10.41 9.35 15.16
CA ASN A 267 9.66 8.16 14.77
C ASN A 267 9.63 7.13 15.92
N TYR A 268 8.54 6.40 16.04
CA TYR A 268 8.26 5.49 17.14
C TYR A 268 7.96 4.08 16.63
N LEU A 269 8.90 3.16 16.83
CA LEU A 269 8.80 1.76 16.43
C LEU A 269 8.62 0.92 17.68
N ALA A 270 7.44 0.35 17.90
CA ALA A 270 7.14 -0.40 19.13
C ALA A 270 6.43 -1.74 18.92
N THR A 271 6.86 -2.76 19.66
CA THR A 271 6.18 -4.07 19.77
C THR A 271 5.86 -4.71 18.41
N ASN A 272 6.77 -4.59 17.44
CA ASN A 272 6.63 -5.26 16.16
C ASN A 272 7.26 -6.65 16.23
N ASN A 273 6.51 -7.68 15.83
CA ASN A 273 7.03 -9.04 15.79
C ASN A 273 7.65 -9.32 14.42
N ILE A 274 8.87 -9.84 14.39
CA ILE A 274 9.60 -10.16 13.17
C ILE A 274 9.88 -11.66 13.15
N THR A 275 9.37 -12.35 12.14
CA THR A 275 9.68 -13.76 11.85
C THR A 275 10.36 -13.83 10.49
N SER A 276 11.58 -14.37 10.45
CA SER A 276 12.38 -14.38 9.23
C SER A 276 13.20 -15.67 9.09
N ASN A 277 13.38 -16.14 7.85
CA ASN A 277 14.32 -17.22 7.51
C ASN A 277 15.78 -16.74 7.36
N LEU A 278 16.01 -15.42 7.34
CA LEU A 278 17.31 -14.77 7.19
C LEU A 278 17.52 -13.67 8.25
N GLY A 279 18.76 -13.21 8.39
CA GLY A 279 19.09 -12.02 9.18
C GLY A 279 18.54 -10.75 8.54
N VAL A 280 17.36 -10.29 8.99
CA VAL A 280 16.76 -9.03 8.54
C VAL A 280 17.12 -7.87 9.45
N LYS A 281 16.96 -6.64 8.96
CA LYS A 281 17.29 -5.41 9.65
C LYS A 281 16.10 -4.47 9.82
N VAL A 282 16.10 -3.77 10.95
CA VAL A 282 15.46 -2.46 11.11
C VAL A 282 16.56 -1.43 10.89
N VAL A 283 16.36 -0.53 9.94
CA VAL A 283 17.39 0.44 9.53
C VAL A 283 16.95 1.85 9.90
N LEU A 284 17.85 2.56 10.57
CA LEU A 284 17.74 4.00 10.82
C LEU A 284 18.83 4.68 10.00
N ASP A 285 18.46 5.46 8.99
CA ASP A 285 19.43 6.16 8.17
C ASP A 285 20.04 7.38 8.91
N ALA A 286 21.16 7.90 8.41
CA ALA A 286 21.93 8.97 9.05
C ALA A 286 21.12 10.26 9.24
N SER A 287 20.11 10.48 8.38
CA SER A 287 19.21 11.64 8.45
C SER A 287 18.10 11.50 9.49
N SER A 288 17.98 10.34 10.15
CA SER A 288 16.98 10.13 11.19
C SER A 288 17.49 10.57 12.57
N THR A 289 16.61 11.17 13.37
CA THR A 289 16.93 11.71 14.70
C THR A 289 15.85 11.36 15.72
N GLY A 290 16.23 11.22 16.99
CA GLY A 290 15.33 10.90 18.10
C GLY A 290 14.42 9.68 17.90
N THR A 291 14.74 8.76 16.98
CA THR A 291 13.88 7.60 16.72
C THR A 291 13.95 6.64 17.91
N LYS A 292 12.79 6.14 18.34
CA LYS A 292 12.72 5.18 19.44
C LYS A 292 12.34 3.81 18.88
N VAL A 293 13.16 2.80 19.16
CA VAL A 293 12.95 1.41 18.78
C VAL A 293 12.78 0.57 20.04
N LEU A 294 11.56 0.11 20.31
CA LEU A 294 11.21 -0.64 21.51
C LEU A 294 10.61 -1.99 21.13
N TYR A 295 11.24 -3.09 21.55
CA TYR A 295 10.75 -4.45 21.28
C TYR A 295 10.34 -4.68 19.82
N SER A 296 11.08 -4.07 18.90
CA SER A 296 10.84 -4.14 17.45
C SER A 296 12.05 -4.63 16.67
N ALA A 297 13.15 -4.94 17.37
CA ALA A 297 14.38 -5.50 16.84
C ALA A 297 15.24 -6.01 18.01
N GLN A 298 15.93 -7.13 17.83
CA GLN A 298 17.11 -7.46 18.63
C GLN A 298 18.24 -6.48 18.33
N SER A 299 19.24 -6.37 19.21
CA SER A 299 20.41 -5.52 18.96
C SER A 299 21.15 -5.87 17.66
N SER A 300 21.18 -7.15 17.29
CA SER A 300 21.76 -7.63 16.02
C SER A 300 20.92 -7.29 14.78
N GLN A 301 19.63 -7.01 14.96
CA GLN A 301 18.70 -6.63 13.89
C GLN A 301 18.65 -5.12 13.67
N LEU A 302 19.06 -4.30 14.64
CA LEU A 302 19.16 -2.85 14.42
C LEU A 302 20.44 -2.51 13.63
N ARG A 303 20.28 -1.81 12.51
CA ARG A 303 21.36 -1.12 11.79
C ARG A 303 21.09 0.39 11.83
N ALA A 304 21.77 1.09 12.73
CA ALA A 304 21.64 2.54 12.86
C ALA A 304 22.86 3.26 12.26
N HIS A 305 22.60 4.16 11.32
CA HIS A 305 23.58 5.09 10.73
C HIS A 305 23.57 6.47 11.41
N THR A 306 22.76 6.63 12.46
CA THR A 306 22.67 7.78 13.36
C THR A 306 23.06 7.36 14.78
N SER A 307 23.53 8.30 15.59
CA SER A 307 23.75 8.11 17.03
C SER A 307 22.60 8.62 17.90
N ASP A 308 21.65 9.36 17.32
CA ASP A 308 20.51 9.93 18.02
C ASP A 308 19.28 9.04 17.89
N TYR A 309 19.27 7.97 18.69
CA TYR A 309 18.15 7.05 18.80
C TYR A 309 18.13 6.42 20.19
N ALA A 310 16.98 5.85 20.57
CA ALA A 310 16.84 5.00 21.74
C ALA A 310 16.47 3.58 21.32
N LEU A 311 17.15 2.57 21.88
CA LEU A 311 16.85 1.16 21.68
C LEU A 311 16.50 0.49 23.00
N VAL A 312 15.34 -0.14 23.05
CA VAL A 312 15.03 -1.22 23.98
C VAL A 312 14.90 -2.49 23.15
N ALA A 313 15.98 -3.27 23.10
CA ALA A 313 16.04 -4.45 22.25
C ALA A 313 14.99 -5.50 22.66
N THR A 314 14.49 -6.24 21.67
CA THR A 314 13.74 -7.47 21.94
C THR A 314 14.66 -8.47 22.66
N PRO A 315 14.24 -9.04 23.81
CA PRO A 315 15.00 -10.05 24.54
C PRO A 315 15.33 -11.30 23.73
#